data_AF-A0A8J6PN78-F1
#
_entry.id   AF-A0A8J6PN78-F1
#
_cell.length_a   1.000
_cell.length_b   1.000
_cell.length_c   1.000
_cell.angle_alpha   90.00
_cell.angle_beta   90.00
_cell.angle_gamma   90.00
#
_symmetry.space_group_name_H-M   'P 1'
#
loop_
_entity.id
_entity.type
_entity.pdbx_description
1 polymer ?
#
loop_
_entity_poly.entity_id
_entity_poly.type
_entity_poly.pdbx_seq_one_letter_code
_entity_poly.pdbx_strand_id
1 'polypeptide(L)' 'MSEDIIIQAAQWLATEKSPPSPVIPTLQRKFGLDLKQACAAAREAGLIRARAL' A
#
# COMPACT_ATOMS: atom_id res chain seq x y z
N MET A 1 -0.35 16.90 -2.34
CA MET A 1 0.90 16.15 -2.59
C MET A 1 0.98 14.94 -1.67
N SER A 2 -0.12 14.19 -1.50
CA SER A 2 -0.22 13.06 -0.55
C SER A 2 -0.83 11.83 -1.21
N GLU A 3 -1.75 12.05 -2.17
CA GLU A 3 -2.31 11.02 -3.06
C GLU A 3 -1.21 10.21 -3.75
N ASP A 4 -0.16 10.87 -4.25
CA ASP A 4 0.94 10.22 -4.98
C ASP A 4 1.70 9.20 -4.12
N ILE A 5 1.81 9.43 -2.81
CA ILE A 5 2.50 8.52 -1.88
C ILE A 5 1.62 7.29 -1.59
N ILE A 6 0.30 7.47 -1.52
CA ILE A 6 -0.66 6.37 -1.33
C ILE A 6 -0.61 5.43 -2.54
N ILE A 7 -0.62 5.99 -3.75
CA ILE A 7 -0.53 5.19 -4.99
C ILE A 7 0.82 4.46 -5.09
N GLN A 8 1.93 5.13 -4.77
CA GLN A 8 3.25 4.48 -4.73
C GLN A 8 3.30 3.34 -3.71
N ALA A 9 2.76 3.54 -2.52
CA ALA A 9 2.68 2.51 -1.48
C ALA A 9 1.81 1.32 -1.93
N ALA A 10 0.69 1.60 -2.61
CA ALA A 10 -0.18 0.58 -3.17
C ALA A 10 0.49 -0.23 -4.27
N GLN A 11 1.17 0.42 -5.22
CA GLN A 11 1.91 -0.23 -6.30
C GLN A 11 3.06 -1.09 -5.77
N TRP A 12 3.81 -0.57 -4.79
CA TRP A 12 4.85 -1.34 -4.12
C TRP A 12 4.26 -2.58 -3.45
N LEU A 13 3.19 -2.41 -2.66
CA LEU A 13 2.57 -3.54 -1.97
C LEU A 13 1.96 -4.54 -2.96
N ALA A 14 1.38 -4.09 -4.07
CA ALA A 14 0.79 -4.96 -5.08
C ALA A 14 1.80 -5.88 -5.75
N THR A 15 3.01 -5.36 -6.02
CA THR A 15 4.10 -6.08 -6.70
C THR A 15 4.99 -6.87 -5.73
N GLU A 16 4.87 -6.63 -4.42
CA GLU A 16 5.62 -7.35 -3.40
C GLU A 16 5.23 -8.84 -3.37
N LYS A 17 6.22 -9.71 -3.61
CA LYS A 17 6.03 -11.18 -3.67
C LYS A 17 5.76 -11.77 -2.29
N SER A 18 6.40 -11.21 -1.26
CA SER A 18 6.25 -11.62 0.13
C SER A 18 5.76 -10.43 0.95
N PRO A 19 4.44 -10.15 0.97
CA PRO A 19 3.91 -8.98 1.66
C PRO A 19 4.24 -9.04 3.16
N PRO A 20 4.64 -7.91 3.77
CA PRO A 20 5.01 -7.89 5.19
C PRO A 20 3.80 -8.15 6.09
N SER A 21 4.02 -8.86 7.18
CA SER A 21 3.05 -8.98 8.26
C SER A 21 3.64 -8.35 9.54
N PRO A 22 3.07 -7.25 10.07
CA PRO A 22 1.83 -6.58 9.65
C PRO A 22 2.04 -5.52 8.54
N VAL A 23 1.09 -5.44 7.60
CA VAL A 23 1.12 -4.54 6.43
C VAL A 23 1.02 -3.07 6.84
N ILE A 24 -0.01 -2.71 7.61
CA ILE A 24 -0.33 -1.30 7.91
C ILE A 24 0.83 -0.58 8.63
N PRO A 25 1.41 -1.11 9.73
CA PRO A 25 2.56 -0.46 10.38
C PRO A 25 3.78 -0.36 9.47
N THR A 26 3.93 -1.30 8.53
CA THR A 26 5.04 -1.26 7.55
C THR A 26 4.84 -0.13 6.55
N LEU A 27 3.62 0.08 6.05
CA LEU A 27 3.29 1.20 5.17
C LEU A 27 3.49 2.55 5.86
N GLN A 28 3.07 2.67 7.12
CA GLN A 28 3.28 3.88 7.91
C GLN A 28 4.76 4.22 8.07
N ARG A 29 5.60 3.23 8.45
CA ARG A 29 7.04 3.45 8.62
C ARG A 29 7.78 3.71 7.30
N LYS A 30 7.40 3.00 6.23
CA LYS A 30 8.12 3.03 4.95
C LYS A 30 7.79 4.28 4.12
N PHE A 31 6.53 4.71 4.15
CA PHE A 31 6.03 5.79 3.29
C PHE A 31 5.58 7.03 4.08
N GLY A 32 5.71 7.02 5.42
CA GLY A 32 5.28 8.13 6.27
C GLY A 32 3.76 8.33 6.29
N LEU A 33 3.00 7.28 5.95
CA LEU A 33 1.55 7.36 5.86
C LEU A 33 0.90 7.40 7.24
N ASP A 34 -0.20 8.15 7.36
CA ASP A 34 -1.10 8.00 8.49
C ASP A 34 -1.93 6.70 8.38
N LEU A 35 -2.72 6.38 9.40
CA LEU A 35 -3.54 5.17 9.42
C LEU A 35 -4.55 5.10 8.25
N LYS A 36 -5.22 6.21 7.92
CA LYS A 36 -6.22 6.25 6.85
C LYS A 36 -5.56 6.05 5.50
N GLN A 37 -4.44 6.70 5.26
CA GLN A 37 -3.65 6.59 4.05
C GLN A 37 -3.06 5.19 3.87
N ALA A 38 -2.55 4.57 4.94
CA ALA A 38 -2.04 3.21 4.91
C ALA A 38 -3.15 2.18 4.60
N CYS A 39 -4.34 2.36 5.17
CA CYS A 39 -5.51 1.54 4.83
C CYS A 39 -5.94 1.74 3.37
N ALA A 40 -5.93 2.97 2.86
CA ALA A 40 -6.23 3.26 1.45
C ALA A 40 -5.23 2.60 0.51
N ALA A 41 -3.93 2.70 0.80
CA ALA A 41 -2.88 2.05 0.02
C ALA A 41 -3.00 0.52 0.04
N ALA A 42 -3.31 -0.08 1.19
CA ALA A 42 -3.53 -1.51 1.31
C ALA A 42 -4.72 -2.00 0.49
N ARG A 43 -5.83 -1.23 0.50
CA ARG A 43 -7.01 -1.50 -0.33
C ARG A 43 -6.69 -1.41 -1.82
N GLU A 44 -6.03 -0.33 -2.25
CA GLU A 44 -5.69 -0.13 -3.65
C GLU A 44 -4.72 -1.20 -4.16
N ALA A 45 -3.76 -1.64 -3.33
CA ALA A 45 -2.89 -2.76 -3.66
C ALA A 45 -3.67 -4.06 -3.96
N GLY A 46 -4.73 -4.32 -3.19
CA GLY A 46 -5.65 -5.43 -3.44
C GLY A 46 -6.38 -5.30 -4.78
N LEU A 47 -6.84 -4.09 -5.13
CA LEU A 47 -7.49 -3.82 -6.41
C LEU A 47 -6.53 -3.99 -7.60
N ILE A 48 -5.28 -3.50 -7.47
CA ILE A 48 -4.25 -3.67 -8.50
C ILE A 48 -4.00 -5.17 -8.77
N ARG A 49 -3.86 -5.98 -7.73
CA ARG A 49 -3.68 -7.43 -7.85
C ARG A 49 -4.87 -8.11 -8.51
N ALA A 50 -6.09 -7.73 -8.12
CA ALA A 50 -7.31 -8.30 -8.68
C ALA A 50 -7.51 -7.96 -10.16
N ARG A 51 -7.06 -6.79 -10.61
CA ARG A 51 -7.11 -6.36 -12.03
C ARG A 51 -6.02 -7.00 -12.89
N ALA A 52 -4.98 -7.56 -12.29
CA ALA A 52 -3.85 -8.19 -12.98
C ALA A 52 -4.05 -9.70 -13.24
N LEU A 53 -5.18 -10.26 -12.78
CA LEU A 53 -5.66 -11.62 -13.04
C LEU A 53 -6.59 -11.63 -14.25
#